data_AF-A0A959XSE9-F1
#
_entry.id   AF-A0A959XSE9-F1
#
_cell.length_a   1.000
_cell.length_b   1.000
_cell.length_c   1.000
_cell.angle_alpha   90.00
_cell.angle_beta   90.00
_cell.angle_gamma   90.00
#
_symmetry.space_group_name_H-M   'P 1'
#
loop_
_entity.id
_entity.type
_entity.pdbx_description
1 polymer ?
#
loop_
_entity_poly.entity_id
_entity_poly.type
_entity_poly.pdbx_seq_one_letter_code
_entity_poly.pdbx_strand_id
1 'polypeptide(L)'
;ACACFRRSDWDRAGGYDEHMPHMGWEDWDLWLRFTALGVQFRYIPEVFFEYRVREGSMIQDTRKKKAELETYIFNKPNLRFLAPLRSHLLASRPASELYSGRQLLGMLMDRVLGRVRNKDH
;
A
#
# COMPACT_ATOMS: atom_id res chain seq x y z
N ALA A 1 -5.95 10.71 7.60
CA ALA A 1 -5.57 9.52 8.39
C ALA A 1 -4.37 9.90 9.27
N CYS A 2 -4.08 9.15 10.33
CA CYS A 2 -2.87 9.33 11.13
C CYS A 2 -2.17 7.98 11.30
N ALA A 3 -0.85 7.98 11.32
CA ALA A 3 -0.04 6.80 11.58
C ALA A 3 1.25 7.20 12.31
N CYS A 4 1.71 6.32 13.19
CA CYS A 4 3.02 6.43 13.84
C CYS A 4 3.89 5.25 13.39
N PHE A 5 5.16 5.49 13.11
CA PHE A 5 6.12 4.48 12.69
C PHE A 5 7.49 4.75 13.30
N ARG A 6 8.34 3.72 13.33
CA ARG A 6 9.72 3.88 13.82
C ARG A 6 10.53 4.70 12.82
N ARG A 7 11.34 5.63 13.33
CA ARG A 7 12.31 6.37 12.51
C ARG A 7 13.25 5.44 11.74
N SER A 8 13.66 4.33 12.34
CA SER A 8 14.49 3.33 11.65
C SER A 8 13.83 2.75 10.40
N ASP A 9 12.51 2.53 10.42
CA ASP A 9 11.78 1.99 9.26
C ASP A 9 11.62 3.06 8.17
N TRP A 10 11.44 4.31 8.57
CA TRP A 10 11.47 5.48 7.67
C TRP A 10 12.81 5.60 6.95
N ASP A 11 13.91 5.56 7.69
CA ASP A 11 15.27 5.69 7.13
C ASP A 11 15.56 4.52 6.17
N ARG A 12 15.16 3.30 6.53
CA ARG A 12 15.26 2.11 5.66
C ARG A 12 14.45 2.24 4.36
N ALA A 13 13.32 2.94 4.40
CA ALA A 13 12.48 3.15 3.22
C ALA A 13 12.93 4.34 2.36
N GLY A 14 13.81 5.21 2.87
CA GLY A 14 14.25 6.43 2.19
C GLY A 14 13.24 7.59 2.27
N GLY A 15 12.34 7.58 3.25
CA GLY A 15 11.35 8.65 3.46
C GLY A 15 10.27 8.76 2.39
N TYR A 16 9.61 9.92 2.27
CA TYR A 16 8.64 10.17 1.21
C TYR A 16 9.34 10.30 -0.15
N ASP A 17 8.65 9.91 -1.22
CA ASP A 17 9.14 10.14 -2.57
C ASP A 17 8.78 11.55 -3.03
N GLU A 18 9.78 12.42 -3.08
CA GLU A 18 9.65 13.81 -3.52
C GLU A 18 9.42 13.96 -5.03
N HIS A 19 9.56 12.89 -5.81
CA HIS A 19 9.42 12.88 -7.27
C HIS A 19 8.05 12.35 -7.74
N MET A 20 7.09 12.19 -6.81
CA MET A 20 5.74 11.75 -7.13
C MET A 20 5.11 12.68 -8.18
N PRO A 21 4.54 12.14 -9.28
CA PRO A 21 4.02 12.96 -10.37
C PRO A 21 2.78 13.78 -9.96
N HIS A 22 2.05 13.35 -8.93
CA HIS A 22 0.89 14.05 -8.38
C HIS A 22 0.85 13.87 -6.86
N MET A 23 0.30 14.87 -6.17
CA MET A 23 0.17 14.81 -4.71
C MET A 23 -1.01 13.96 -4.24
N GLY A 24 -0.88 13.39 -3.04
CA GLY A 24 -1.95 12.77 -2.26
C GLY A 24 -1.86 11.25 -2.08
N TRP A 25 -0.85 10.59 -2.67
CA TRP A 25 -0.61 9.13 -2.54
C TRP A 25 0.75 8.81 -1.89
N GLU A 26 1.44 9.81 -1.34
CA GLU A 26 2.76 9.70 -0.72
C GLU A 26 2.76 8.72 0.46
N ASP A 27 1.72 8.79 1.30
CA ASP A 27 1.53 7.86 2.42
C ASP A 27 1.35 6.43 1.91
N TRP A 28 0.57 6.23 0.85
CA TRP A 28 0.30 4.90 0.31
C TRP A 28 1.55 4.28 -0.33
N ASP A 29 2.31 5.07 -1.07
CA ASP A 29 3.63 4.68 -1.57
C ASP A 29 4.56 4.25 -0.42
N LEU A 30 4.63 5.03 0.66
CA LEU A 30 5.43 4.70 1.83
C LEU A 30 4.99 3.39 2.49
N TRP A 31 3.68 3.16 2.64
CA TRP A 31 3.16 1.91 3.23
C TRP A 31 3.48 0.68 2.40
N LEU A 32 3.44 0.77 1.07
CA LEU A 32 3.85 -0.32 0.20
C LEU A 32 5.34 -0.62 0.34
N ARG A 33 6.19 0.42 0.44
CA ARG A 33 7.64 0.25 0.66
C ARG A 33 7.94 -0.36 2.04
N PHE A 34 7.23 0.07 3.07
CA PHE A 34 7.30 -0.56 4.41
C PHE A 34 6.92 -2.03 4.35
N THR A 35 5.85 -2.37 3.64
CA THR A 35 5.43 -3.77 3.43
C THR A 35 6.52 -4.57 2.71
N ALA A 36 7.13 -4.00 1.66
CA ALA A 36 8.24 -4.63 0.93
C ALA A 36 9.48 -4.84 1.81
N LEU A 37 9.69 -4.00 2.83
CA LEU A 37 10.75 -4.13 3.84
C LEU A 37 10.40 -5.06 5.01
N GLY A 38 9.23 -5.71 4.97
CA GLY A 38 8.75 -6.63 6.01
C GLY A 38 8.22 -5.94 7.27
N VAL A 39 8.00 -4.62 7.24
CA VAL A 39 7.43 -3.88 8.37
C VAL A 39 6.00 -4.36 8.63
N GLN A 40 5.69 -4.58 9.91
CA GLN A 40 4.37 -5.05 10.34
C GLN A 40 3.51 -3.87 10.79
N PHE A 41 2.26 -3.86 10.35
CA PHE A 41 1.28 -2.83 10.71
C PHE A 41 0.35 -3.36 11.79
N ARG A 42 -0.01 -2.48 12.73
CA ARG A 42 -1.06 -2.72 13.73
C ARG A 42 -2.07 -1.59 13.63
N TYR A 43 -3.33 -1.96 13.38
CA TYR A 43 -4.45 -1.02 13.47
C TYR A 43 -4.83 -0.84 14.94
N ILE A 44 -5.08 0.41 15.33
CA ILE A 44 -5.51 0.79 16.67
C ILE A 44 -6.94 1.33 16.53
N PRO A 45 -7.97 0.63 17.03
CA PRO A 45 -9.37 0.96 16.82
C PRO A 45 -9.88 2.07 17.73
N GLU A 46 -9.08 3.12 17.94
CA GLU A 46 -9.44 4.28 18.76
C GLU A 46 -9.38 5.57 17.95
N VAL A 47 -10.22 6.55 18.33
CA VAL A 47 -10.28 7.86 17.68
C VAL A 47 -9.25 8.78 18.34
N PHE A 48 -8.22 9.14 17.58
CA PHE A 48 -7.16 10.04 18.06
C PHE A 48 -7.24 11.46 17.50
N PHE A 49 -7.89 11.65 16.34
CA PHE A 49 -7.91 12.94 15.65
C PHE A 49 -9.25 13.17 14.95
N GLU A 50 -9.71 14.41 14.98
CA GLU A 50 -10.80 14.88 14.12
C GLU A 50 -10.21 15.50 12.85
N TYR A 51 -10.66 15.05 11.69
CA TYR A 51 -10.21 15.58 10.41
C TYR A 51 -11.36 16.34 9.72
N ARG A 52 -11.11 17.61 9.35
CA ARG A 52 -12.08 18.42 8.62
C ARG A 52 -11.78 18.38 7.12
N VAL A 53 -12.75 17.92 6.33
CA VAL A 53 -12.70 17.98 4.86
C VAL A 53 -13.25 19.31 4.39
N ARG A 54 -12.50 20.03 3.55
CA ARG A 54 -12.96 21.26 2.88
C ARG A 54 -13.20 21.00 1.39
N GLU A 55 -14.05 21.82 0.79
CA GLU A 55 -14.26 21.85 -0.66
C GLU A 55 -12.95 22.25 -1.37
N GLY A 56 -12.62 21.58 -2.48
CA GLY A 56 -11.32 21.75 -3.14
C GLY A 56 -10.12 21.11 -2.40
N SER A 57 -10.36 20.23 -1.42
CA SER A 57 -9.28 19.47 -0.81
C SER A 57 -8.57 18.55 -1.81
N MET A 58 -7.28 18.31 -1.59
CA MET A 58 -6.39 17.46 -2.40
C MET A 58 -7.03 16.13 -2.86
N ILE A 59 -7.89 15.54 -2.03
CA ILE A 59 -8.59 14.28 -2.29
C ILE A 59 -9.40 14.31 -3.59
N GLN A 60 -9.99 15.44 -3.96
CA GLN A 60 -10.85 15.54 -5.14
C GLN A 60 -10.04 15.49 -6.45
N ASP A 61 -8.85 16.08 -6.48
CA ASP A 61 -8.00 16.13 -7.67
C ASP A 61 -7.19 14.85 -7.87
N THR A 62 -6.73 14.23 -6.78
CA THR A 62 -5.95 12.98 -6.85
C THR A 62 -6.73 11.83 -7.49
N ARG A 63 -8.07 11.79 -7.35
CA ARG A 63 -8.91 10.76 -7.98
C ARG A 63 -8.81 10.75 -9.51
N LYS A 64 -8.65 11.92 -10.14
CA LYS A 64 -8.48 12.04 -11.60
C LYS A 64 -7.12 11.54 -12.06
N LYS A 65 -6.14 11.50 -11.15
CA LYS A 65 -4.74 11.13 -11.40
C LYS A 65 -4.37 9.72 -10.94
N LYS A 66 -5.37 8.94 -10.53
CA LYS A 66 -5.22 7.58 -10.01
C LYS A 66 -4.39 6.66 -10.91
N ALA A 67 -4.69 6.60 -12.21
CA ALA A 67 -4.03 5.67 -13.13
C ALA A 67 -2.53 5.98 -13.31
N GLU A 68 -2.17 7.26 -13.37
CA GLU A 68 -0.78 7.72 -13.46
C GLU A 68 -0.02 7.36 -12.17
N LEU A 69 -0.62 7.61 -11.01
CA LEU A 69 -0.05 7.28 -9.70
C LEU A 69 0.13 5.78 -9.48
N GLU A 70 -0.89 4.97 -9.82
CA GLU A 70 -0.80 3.52 -9.74
C GLU A 70 0.36 3.00 -10.61
N THR A 71 0.46 3.48 -11.85
CA THR A 71 1.51 3.06 -12.78
C THR A 71 2.90 3.46 -12.26
N TYR A 72 3.05 4.70 -11.78
CA TYR A 72 4.30 5.19 -11.21
C TYR A 72 4.77 4.33 -10.02
N ILE A 73 3.89 4.12 -9.04
CA ILE A 73 4.22 3.40 -7.80
C ILE A 73 4.57 1.94 -8.09
N PHE A 74 3.77 1.22 -8.88
CA PHE A 74 4.04 -0.20 -9.14
C PHE A 74 5.20 -0.45 -10.12
N ASN A 75 5.69 0.59 -10.81
CA ASN A 75 6.90 0.48 -11.63
C ASN A 75 8.20 0.70 -10.84
N LYS A 76 8.14 1.16 -9.59
CA LYS A 76 9.33 1.30 -8.74
C LYS A 76 10.04 -0.05 -8.58
N PRO A 77 11.38 -0.13 -8.71
CA PRO A 77 12.09 -1.41 -8.66
C PRO A 77 11.80 -2.23 -7.40
N ASN A 78 11.70 -1.57 -6.25
CA ASN A 78 11.40 -2.19 -4.96
C ASN A 78 9.91 -2.52 -4.74
N LEU A 79 9.00 -2.15 -5.64
CA LEU A 79 7.57 -2.47 -5.56
C LEU A 79 7.07 -3.28 -6.76
N ARG A 80 7.87 -3.45 -7.80
CA ARG A 80 7.49 -4.12 -9.05
C ARG A 80 6.98 -5.55 -8.85
N PHE A 81 7.48 -6.24 -7.81
CA PHE A 81 7.00 -7.58 -7.46
C PHE A 81 5.54 -7.60 -6.95
N LEU A 82 5.00 -6.47 -6.49
CA LEU A 82 3.60 -6.31 -6.07
C LEU A 82 2.66 -5.99 -7.24
N ALA A 83 3.18 -5.62 -8.42
CA ALA A 83 2.38 -5.26 -9.59
C ALA A 83 1.34 -6.34 -9.98
N PRO A 84 1.62 -7.66 -9.92
CA PRO A 84 0.62 -8.70 -10.18
C PRO A 84 -0.57 -8.70 -9.20
N LEU A 85 -0.40 -8.09 -8.01
CA LEU A 85 -1.42 -7.99 -6.97
C LEU A 85 -2.15 -6.66 -6.98
N ARG A 86 -1.76 -5.73 -7.85
CA ARG A 86 -2.33 -4.38 -7.96
C ARG A 86 -3.86 -4.39 -7.80
N SER A 87 -4.56 -5.21 -8.60
CA SER A 87 -6.04 -5.24 -8.58
C SER A 87 -6.61 -5.73 -7.25
N HIS A 88 -5.88 -6.59 -6.53
CA HIS A 88 -6.29 -7.07 -5.20
C HIS A 88 -5.99 -6.03 -4.12
N LEU A 89 -4.82 -5.36 -4.20
CA LEU A 89 -4.40 -4.32 -3.26
C LEU A 89 -5.25 -3.05 -3.38
N LEU A 90 -5.72 -2.73 -4.60
CA LEU A 90 -6.54 -1.56 -4.89
C LEU A 90 -8.04 -1.82 -4.83
N ALA A 91 -8.46 -3.07 -4.69
CA ALA A 91 -9.87 -3.38 -4.50
C ALA A 91 -10.31 -2.77 -3.17
N SER A 92 -11.24 -1.82 -3.22
CA SER A 92 -11.90 -1.32 -2.02
C SER A 92 -12.64 -2.47 -1.35
N ARG A 93 -12.10 -2.94 -0.24
CA ARG A 93 -12.70 -3.97 0.60
C ARG A 93 -13.23 -3.29 1.87
N PRO A 94 -14.38 -3.70 2.40
CA PRO A 94 -14.80 -3.26 3.73
C PRO A 94 -13.70 -3.62 4.75
N ALA A 95 -13.51 -2.80 5.78
CA ALA A 95 -12.43 -3.00 6.74
C ALA A 95 -12.44 -4.38 7.43
N SER A 96 -13.61 -5.02 7.50
CA SER A 96 -13.83 -6.39 7.97
C SER A 96 -13.18 -7.47 7.09
N GLU A 97 -12.81 -7.15 5.86
CA GLU A 97 -12.16 -8.03 4.88
C GLU A 97 -10.67 -7.70 4.69
N LEU A 98 -10.12 -6.76 5.48
CA LEU A 98 -8.70 -6.40 5.39
C LEU A 98 -7.85 -7.49 6.06
N TYR A 99 -7.14 -8.25 5.21
CA TYR A 99 -6.15 -9.23 5.63
C TYR A 99 -4.98 -8.55 6.35
N SER A 100 -4.60 -9.08 7.52
CA SER A 100 -3.31 -8.77 8.15
C SER A 100 -2.15 -9.07 7.20
N GLY A 101 -1.00 -8.43 7.39
CA GLY A 101 0.20 -8.68 6.56
C GLY A 101 0.58 -10.16 6.47
N ARG A 102 0.32 -10.93 7.54
CA ARG A 102 0.52 -12.39 7.60
C ARG A 102 -0.48 -13.17 6.72
N GLN A 103 -1.73 -12.72 6.66
CA GLN A 103 -2.75 -13.31 5.80
C GLN A 103 -2.49 -12.99 4.32
N LEU A 104 -2.04 -11.77 4.00
CA LEU A 104 -1.59 -11.42 2.64
C LEU A 104 -0.38 -12.26 2.22
N LEU A 105 0.60 -12.45 3.10
CA LEU A 105 1.74 -13.33 2.85
C LEU A 105 1.29 -14.78 2.62
N GLY A 106 0.35 -15.28 3.42
CA GLY A 106 -0.23 -16.61 3.26
C GLY A 106 -0.91 -16.77 1.89
N MET A 107 -1.80 -15.84 1.53
CA MET A 107 -2.45 -15.84 0.22
C MET A 107 -1.45 -15.73 -0.95
N LEU A 108 -0.34 -15.03 -0.74
CA LEU A 108 0.74 -14.93 -1.73
C LEU A 108 1.49 -16.24 -1.90
N MET A 109 1.89 -16.85 -0.79
CA MET A 109 2.59 -18.12 -0.79
C MET A 109 1.70 -19.23 -1.37
N ASP A 110 0.42 -19.28 -1.01
CA ASP A 110 -0.54 -20.26 -1.54
C ASP A 110 -0.72 -20.13 -3.05
N ARG A 111 -0.67 -18.91 -3.60
CA ARG A 111 -0.82 -18.67 -5.04
C ARG A 111 0.45 -18.95 -5.84
N VAL A 112 1.62 -18.73 -5.24
CA VAL A 112 2.93 -19.07 -5.84
C VAL A 112 3.15 -20.59 -5.77
N LEU A 113 2.93 -21.20 -4.62
CA LEU A 113 3.08 -22.65 -4.41
C LEU A 113 1.97 -23.47 -5.10
N GLY A 114 0.75 -22.94 -5.15
CA GLY A 114 -0.36 -23.55 -5.91
C GLY A 114 -0.12 -23.59 -7.42
N ARG A 115 0.71 -22.69 -7.97
CA ARG A 115 1.18 -22.76 -9.37
C ARG A 115 2.28 -23.79 -9.59
N VAL A 116 3.10 -24.09 -8.59
CA VAL A 116 4.13 -25.13 -8.68
C VAL A 116 3.47 -26.51 -8.69
N ARG A 117 2.45 -26.72 -7.85
CA ARG A 117 1.76 -28.02 -7.73
C ARG A 117 0.88 -28.39 -8.94
N ASN A 118 0.53 -27.42 -9.79
CA ASN A 118 -0.33 -27.62 -10.96
C ASN A 118 0.45 -27.75 -12.28
N LYS A 119 1.79 -27.86 -12.23
CA LYS A 119 2.67 -28.07 -13.40
C LYS A 119 3.18 -29.51 -13.56
N ASP A 120 2.81 -30.42 -12.65
CA ASP A 120 3.28 -31.81 -12.65
C ASP A 120 2.19 -32.82 -13.06
N HIS A 121 1.21 -32.44 -13.89
CA HIS A 121 0.26 -33.37 -14.53
C HIS A 121 0.26 -33.18 -16.05
#